data_AF-A0A348PG79-F1
#
_entry.id   AF-A0A348PG79-F1
#
_cell.length_a   1.000
_cell.length_b   1.000
_cell.length_c   1.000
_cell.angle_alpha   90.00
_cell.angle_beta   90.00
_cell.angle_gamma   90.00
#
_symmetry.space_group_name_H-M   'P 1'
#
loop_
_entity.id
_entity.type
_entity.pdbx_description
1 polymer ?
#
loop_
_entity_poly.entity_id
_entity_poly.type
_entity_poly.pdbx_seq_one_letter_code
_entity_poly.pdbx_strand_id
1 'polypeptide(L)'
;MRNVLLAAGFYNLLWGGFAVLFPGAIFEWLHMPQPNYPQFWQCIGMIVGVYGIGYAIAAFDPVRHWPIVLVGFLGKIFGPLGMIQALWTEQLPWAFALNCITNDLIWWVPFALILKHAWTEHRRVAGADTPQRTPR
;
A
#
# COMPACT_ATOMS: atom_id res chain seq x y z
N MET A 1 -4.67 14.87 -2.04
CA MET A 1 -5.08 13.44 -1.85
C MET A 1 -5.19 12.72 -3.18
N ARG A 2 -5.93 13.24 -4.16
CA ARG A 2 -6.01 12.66 -5.53
C ARG A 2 -4.65 12.35 -6.16
N ASN A 3 -3.75 13.34 -6.27
CA ASN A 3 -2.45 13.13 -6.93
C ASN A 3 -1.57 12.08 -6.21
N VAL A 4 -1.70 11.99 -4.88
CA VAL A 4 -0.97 11.01 -4.05
C VAL A 4 -1.47 9.60 -4.32
N LEU A 5 -2.79 9.41 -4.39
CA LEU A 5 -3.40 8.10 -4.71
C LEU A 5 -3.15 7.69 -6.16
N LEU A 6 -3.11 8.64 -7.10
CA LEU A 6 -2.71 8.38 -8.48
C LEU A 6 -1.22 7.98 -8.57
N ALA A 7 -0.34 8.70 -7.87
CA ALA A 7 1.08 8.36 -7.82
C ALA A 7 1.30 6.98 -7.18
N ALA A 8 0.60 6.70 -6.08
CA ALA A 8 0.62 5.38 -5.44
C ALA A 8 0.09 4.32 -6.40
N GLY A 9 -1.04 4.56 -7.05
CA GLY A 9 -1.65 3.64 -8.01
C GLY A 9 -0.69 3.28 -9.14
N PHE A 10 -0.12 4.31 -9.77
CA PHE A 10 0.84 4.16 -10.86
C PHE A 10 2.12 3.43 -10.41
N TYR A 11 2.67 3.79 -9.26
CA TYR A 11 3.84 3.12 -8.69
C TYR A 11 3.58 1.63 -8.45
N ASN A 12 2.47 1.28 -7.79
CA ASN A 12 2.13 -0.11 -7.50
C ASN A 12 1.83 -0.91 -8.78
N LEU A 13 1.27 -0.27 -9.82
CA LEU A 13 1.06 -0.90 -11.12
C LEU A 13 2.37 -1.18 -11.84
N LEU A 14 3.30 -0.21 -11.86
CA LEU A 14 4.63 -0.39 -12.45
C LEU A 14 5.43 -1.46 -11.72
N TRP A 15 5.47 -1.40 -10.39
CA TRP A 15 6.20 -2.37 -9.58
C TRP A 15 5.58 -3.77 -9.69
N GLY A 16 4.24 -3.86 -9.61
CA GLY A 16 3.52 -5.12 -9.77
C GLY A 16 3.73 -5.73 -11.15
N GLY A 17 3.64 -4.92 -12.21
CA GLY A 17 3.93 -5.33 -13.58
C GLY A 17 5.38 -5.80 -13.74
N PHE A 18 6.34 -5.08 -13.15
CA PHE A 18 7.75 -5.48 -13.15
C PHE A 18 7.97 -6.82 -12.43
N ALA A 19 7.37 -7.02 -11.24
CA ALA A 19 7.47 -8.29 -10.51
C ALA A 19 6.82 -9.47 -11.25
N VAL A 20 5.77 -9.22 -12.05
CA VAL A 20 5.11 -10.23 -12.88
C VAL A 20 5.93 -10.58 -14.12
N LEU A 21 6.39 -9.56 -14.87
CA LEU A 21 7.10 -9.73 -16.14
C LEU A 21 8.56 -10.20 -15.94
N PHE A 22 9.18 -9.77 -14.84
CA PHE A 22 10.60 -10.02 -14.54
C PHE A 22 10.79 -10.54 -13.11
N PRO A 23 10.25 -11.72 -12.77
CA PRO A 23 10.23 -12.20 -11.39
C PRO A 23 11.61 -12.48 -10.79
N GLY A 24 12.62 -12.72 -11.63
CA GLY A 24 14.00 -12.96 -11.21
C GLY A 24 14.87 -11.70 -11.09
N ALA A 25 14.46 -10.57 -11.64
CA ALA A 25 15.35 -9.41 -11.82
C ALA A 25 15.88 -8.83 -10.50
N ILE A 26 15.03 -8.71 -9.47
CA ILE A 26 15.47 -8.24 -8.15
C ILE A 26 16.47 -9.23 -7.53
N PHE A 27 16.24 -10.53 -7.70
CA PHE A 27 17.13 -11.56 -7.16
C PHE A 27 18.49 -11.53 -7.85
N GLU A 28 18.53 -11.31 -9.17
CA GLU A 28 19.79 -11.14 -9.92
C GLU A 28 20.54 -9.88 -9.48
N TRP A 29 19.87 -8.73 -9.41
CA TRP A 29 20.48 -7.47 -9.00
C TRP A 29 21.05 -7.52 -7.58
N LEU A 30 20.38 -8.27 -6.70
CA LEU A 30 20.81 -8.45 -5.32
C LEU A 30 21.74 -9.65 -5.12
N HIS A 31 22.18 -10.32 -6.20
CA HIS A 31 23.03 -11.51 -6.16
C HIS A 31 22.48 -12.62 -5.26
N MET A 32 21.15 -12.77 -5.23
CA MET A 32 20.44 -13.79 -4.48
C MET A 32 20.17 -15.03 -5.33
N PRO A 33 20.02 -16.21 -4.71
CA PRO A 33 19.48 -17.38 -5.40
C PRO A 33 18.12 -17.08 -6.01
N GLN A 34 17.88 -17.57 -7.23
CA GLN A 34 16.58 -17.47 -7.86
C GLN A 34 15.51 -18.22 -7.04
N PRO A 35 14.29 -17.69 -6.95
CA PRO A 35 13.23 -18.36 -6.21
C PRO A 35 12.87 -19.68 -6.89
N ASN A 36 12.74 -20.76 -6.11
CA ASN A 36 12.31 -22.06 -6.62
C ASN A 36 10.90 -22.01 -7.27
N TYR A 37 10.05 -21.09 -6.79
CA TYR A 37 8.69 -20.88 -7.27
C TYR A 37 8.48 -19.39 -7.61
N PRO A 38 8.91 -18.93 -8.79
CA PRO A 38 8.73 -17.54 -9.22
C PRO A 38 7.26 -17.10 -9.23
N GLN A 39 6.33 -18.04 -9.37
CA GLN A 39 4.88 -17.80 -9.40
C GLN A 39 4.36 -17.15 -8.12
N PHE A 40 4.96 -17.43 -6.95
CA PHE A 40 4.57 -16.74 -5.72
C PHE A 40 4.97 -15.28 -5.75
N TRP A 41 6.15 -14.96 -6.30
CA TRP A 41 6.59 -13.59 -6.48
C TRP A 41 5.71 -12.84 -7.49
N GLN A 42 5.35 -13.49 -8.60
CA GLN A 42 4.41 -12.95 -9.57
C GLN A 42 3.02 -12.75 -8.96
N CYS A 43 2.56 -13.68 -8.11
CA CYS A 43 1.29 -13.54 -7.39
C CYS A 43 1.26 -12.30 -6.50
N ILE A 44 2.34 -12.05 -5.74
CA ILE A 44 2.51 -10.82 -4.97
C ILE A 44 2.47 -9.61 -5.89
N GLY A 45 3.19 -9.65 -7.01
CA GLY A 45 3.17 -8.58 -8.03
C GLY A 45 1.77 -8.29 -8.57
N MET A 46 0.98 -9.32 -8.86
CA MET A 46 -0.41 -9.17 -9.30
C MET A 46 -1.30 -8.51 -8.24
N ILE A 47 -1.20 -8.96 -6.98
CA ILE A 47 -1.95 -8.40 -5.86
C ILE A 47 -1.61 -6.91 -5.69
N VAL A 48 -0.32 -6.56 -5.72
CA VAL A 48 0.15 -5.17 -5.64
C VAL A 48 -0.37 -4.35 -6.83
N GLY A 49 -0.34 -4.91 -8.04
CA GLY A 49 -0.89 -4.25 -9.23
C GLY A 49 -2.39 -3.95 -9.11
N VAL A 50 -3.18 -4.90 -8.61
CA VAL A 50 -4.62 -4.72 -8.36
C VAL A 50 -4.87 -3.66 -7.29
N TYR A 51 -4.06 -3.61 -6.22
CA TYR A 51 -4.12 -2.50 -5.26
C TYR A 51 -3.82 -1.16 -5.93
N GLY A 52 -2.90 -1.12 -6.90
CA GLY A 52 -2.62 0.06 -7.71
C GLY A 52 -3.86 0.59 -8.42
N ILE A 53 -4.65 -0.30 -9.03
CA ILE A 53 -5.94 0.03 -9.66
C ILE A 53 -6.93 0.55 -8.60
N GLY A 54 -6.99 -0.12 -7.44
CA GLY A 54 -7.82 0.30 -6.31
C GLY A 54 -7.51 1.72 -5.83
N TYR A 55 -6.23 2.09 -5.74
CA TYR A 55 -5.82 3.45 -5.38
C TYR A 55 -6.18 4.47 -6.45
N ALA A 56 -6.02 4.12 -7.73
CA ALA A 56 -6.41 5.00 -8.83
C ALA A 56 -7.91 5.30 -8.81
N ILE A 57 -8.75 4.30 -8.52
CA ILE A 57 -10.20 4.48 -8.34
C ILE A 57 -10.48 5.34 -7.10
N ALA A 58 -9.84 5.04 -5.96
CA ALA A 58 -10.00 5.80 -4.73
C ALA A 58 -9.55 7.26 -4.87
N ALA A 59 -8.69 7.58 -5.83
CA ALA A 59 -8.24 8.95 -6.08
C ALA A 59 -9.38 9.91 -6.47
N PHE A 60 -10.47 9.40 -7.04
CA PHE A 60 -11.63 10.19 -7.47
C PHE A 60 -12.61 10.48 -6.33
N ASP A 61 -12.71 9.59 -5.35
CA ASP A 61 -13.51 9.79 -4.13
C ASP A 61 -12.87 9.06 -2.94
N PRO A 62 -11.85 9.67 -2.30
CA PRO A 62 -11.07 9.02 -1.25
C PRO A 62 -11.86 8.84 0.05
N VAL A 63 -12.92 9.65 0.28
CA VAL A 63 -13.76 9.56 1.48
C VAL A 63 -14.72 8.38 1.36
N ARG A 64 -15.29 8.13 0.18
CA ARG A 64 -16.12 6.96 -0.08
C ARG A 64 -15.32 5.67 -0.16
N HIS A 65 -14.14 5.72 -0.78
CA HIS A 65 -13.29 4.56 -1.01
C HIS A 65 -12.20 4.39 0.06
N TRP A 66 -12.42 4.90 1.28
CA TRP A 66 -11.49 4.72 2.40
C TRP A 66 -11.14 3.26 2.72
N PRO A 67 -12.00 2.22 2.54
CA PRO A 67 -11.64 0.86 2.91
C PRO A 67 -10.47 0.30 2.08
N ILE A 68 -10.41 0.60 0.77
CA ILE A 68 -9.29 0.14 -0.06
C ILE A 68 -7.98 0.84 0.31
N VAL A 69 -8.06 2.12 0.72
CA VAL A 69 -6.90 2.86 1.24
C VAL A 69 -6.45 2.26 2.58
N LEU A 70 -7.39 1.84 3.44
CA LEU A 70 -7.06 1.19 4.71
C LEU A 70 -6.37 -0.17 4.50
N VAL A 71 -6.95 -1.04 3.66
CA VAL A 71 -6.36 -2.34 3.35
C VAL A 71 -4.96 -2.15 2.77
N GLY A 72 -4.81 -1.17 1.87
CA GLY A 72 -3.50 -0.78 1.34
C GLY A 72 -2.51 -0.32 2.40
N PHE A 73 -2.96 0.54 3.32
CA PHE A 73 -2.13 1.03 4.43
C PHE A 73 -1.69 -0.10 5.36
N LEU A 74 -2.58 -1.03 5.70
CA LEU A 74 -2.27 -2.20 6.51
C LEU A 74 -1.24 -3.10 5.82
N GLY A 75 -1.40 -3.36 4.52
CA GLY A 75 -0.41 -4.09 3.72
C GLY A 75 0.97 -3.44 3.82
N LYS A 76 1.03 -2.10 3.74
CA LYS A 76 2.27 -1.34 3.86
C LYS A 76 2.86 -1.33 5.27
N ILE A 77 2.09 -1.61 6.32
CA ILE A 77 2.61 -1.77 7.68
C ILE A 77 3.17 -3.19 7.87
N PHE A 78 2.43 -4.20 7.40
CA PHE A 78 2.82 -5.60 7.58
C PHE A 78 4.02 -6.00 6.72
N GLY A 79 4.20 -5.41 5.53
CA GLY A 79 5.37 -5.64 4.67
C GLY A 79 6.71 -5.38 5.38
N PRO A 80 6.92 -4.15 5.93
CA PRO A 80 8.12 -3.81 6.70
C PRO A 80 8.31 -4.67 7.95
N LEU A 81 7.24 -5.05 8.64
CA LEU A 81 7.35 -5.95 9.80
C LEU A 81 7.91 -7.33 9.41
N GLY A 82 7.39 -7.92 8.33
CA GLY A 82 7.92 -9.16 7.77
C GLY A 82 9.37 -9.01 7.26
N MET A 83 9.68 -7.87 6.64
CA MET A 83 11.03 -7.55 6.16
C MET A 83 12.03 -7.42 7.31
N ILE A 84 11.69 -6.68 8.37
CA ILE A 84 12.53 -6.50 9.55
C ILE A 84 12.87 -7.86 10.17
N GLN A 85 11.87 -8.75 10.29
CA GLN A 85 12.11 -10.12 10.75
C GLN A 85 13.10 -10.87 9.85
N ALA A 86 12.91 -10.83 8.53
CA ALA A 86 13.76 -11.54 7.56
C ALA A 86 15.20 -10.99 7.50
N LEU A 87 15.37 -9.69 7.73
CA LEU A 87 16.68 -9.05 7.85
C LEU A 87 17.37 -9.46 9.16
N TRP A 88 16.63 -9.51 10.27
CA TRP A 88 17.17 -9.93 11.57
C TRP A 88 17.58 -11.39 11.62
N THR A 89 16.91 -12.25 10.85
CA THR A 89 17.22 -13.68 10.73
C THR A 89 18.21 -13.99 9.61
N GLU A 90 18.78 -12.96 8.97
CA GLU A 90 19.75 -13.07 7.86
C GLU A 90 19.22 -13.87 6.66
N GLN A 91 17.90 -13.99 6.51
CA GLN A 91 17.25 -14.67 5.39
C GLN A 91 17.22 -13.82 4.13
N LEU A 92 17.24 -12.48 4.29
CA LEU A 92 17.28 -11.52 3.20
C LEU A 92 18.46 -10.55 3.37
N PRO A 93 19.11 -10.12 2.27
CA PRO A 93 20.15 -9.11 2.32
C PRO A 93 19.56 -7.74 2.67
N TRP A 94 20.33 -6.91 3.38
CA TRP A 94 19.97 -5.53 3.72
C TRP A 94 19.60 -4.66 2.52
N ALA A 95 20.13 -4.95 1.34
CA ALA A 95 19.75 -4.26 0.12
C ALA A 95 18.24 -4.40 -0.22
N PHE A 96 17.58 -5.47 0.24
CA PHE A 96 16.13 -5.66 0.10
C PHE A 96 15.33 -4.63 0.93
N ALA A 97 15.94 -4.03 1.96
CA ALA A 97 15.32 -2.94 2.71
C ALA A 97 14.99 -1.72 1.84
N LEU A 98 15.76 -1.46 0.77
CA LEU A 98 15.47 -0.37 -0.18
C LEU A 98 14.16 -0.61 -0.94
N ASN A 99 13.88 -1.86 -1.29
CA ASN A 99 12.61 -2.24 -1.91
C ASN A 99 11.45 -1.99 -0.95
N CYS A 100 11.61 -2.34 0.33
CA CYS A 100 10.65 -2.07 1.39
C CYS A 100 10.42 -0.55 1.62
N ILE A 101 11.48 0.26 1.63
CA ILE A 101 11.35 1.71 1.82
C ILE A 101 10.51 2.35 0.70
N THR A 102 10.82 2.01 -0.55
CA THR A 102 10.16 2.57 -1.73
C THR A 102 8.75 2.02 -1.94
N ASN A 103 8.53 0.74 -1.61
CA ASN A 103 7.22 0.12 -1.73
C ASN A 103 6.28 0.52 -0.60
N ASP A 104 6.78 0.69 0.62
CA ASP A 104 5.93 0.78 1.81
C ASP A 104 6.09 2.11 2.56
N LEU A 105 7.28 2.40 3.10
CA LEU A 105 7.47 3.46 4.10
C LEU A 105 7.10 4.84 3.59
N ILE A 106 7.48 5.18 2.35
CA ILE A 106 7.19 6.51 1.77
C ILE A 106 5.68 6.79 1.68
N TRP A 107 4.86 5.73 1.66
CA TRP A 107 3.41 5.84 1.50
C TRP A 107 2.66 5.88 2.83
N TRP A 108 3.32 5.64 3.97
CA TRP A 108 2.67 5.58 5.27
C TRP A 108 2.01 6.91 5.65
N VAL A 109 2.79 7.99 5.61
CA VAL A 109 2.33 9.35 5.93
C VAL A 109 1.16 9.75 5.02
N PRO A 110 1.25 9.66 3.68
CA PRO A 110 0.14 10.06 2.84
C PRO A 110 -1.12 9.23 3.05
N PHE A 111 -1.01 7.90 3.22
CA PHE A 111 -2.17 7.04 3.44
C PHE A 111 -2.84 7.34 4.79
N ALA A 112 -2.05 7.54 5.85
CA ALA A 112 -2.56 7.93 7.15
C ALA A 112 -3.31 9.28 7.09
N LEU A 113 -2.80 10.26 6.35
CA LEU A 113 -3.48 11.55 6.17
C LEU A 113 -4.80 11.43 5.40
N ILE A 114 -4.86 10.56 4.38
CA ILE A 114 -6.09 10.29 3.62
C ILE A 114 -7.13 9.61 4.51
N LEU A 115 -6.73 8.61 5.29
CA LEU A 115 -7.63 7.92 6.22
C LEU A 115 -8.13 8.85 7.33
N LYS A 116 -7.25 9.70 7.88
CA LYS A 116 -7.64 10.73 8.86
C LYS A 116 -8.69 11.67 8.27
N HIS A 117 -8.50 12.11 7.02
CA HIS A 117 -9.47 12.98 6.35
C HIS A 117 -10.82 12.28 6.15
N ALA A 118 -10.83 11.04 5.66
CA ALA A 118 -12.05 10.26 5.52
C ALA A 118 -12.78 10.11 6.85
N TRP A 119 -12.06 9.80 7.93
CA TRP A 119 -12.61 9.70 9.29
C TRP A 119 -13.25 11.00 9.77
N THR A 120 -12.57 12.15 9.57
CA THR A 120 -13.11 13.45 9.95
C THR A 120 -14.40 13.77 9.21
N GLU A 121 -14.48 13.48 7.91
CA GLU A 121 -15.68 13.78 7.12
C GLU A 121 -16.87 12.87 7.51
N HIS A 122 -16.63 11.57 7.73
CA HIS A 122 -17.67 10.66 8.23
C HIS A 122 -18.22 11.09 9.59
N ARG A 123 -17.37 11.59 10.50
CA ARG A 123 -17.82 12.14 11.79
C ARG A 123 -18.60 13.44 11.64
N ARG A 124 -18.25 14.30 10.67
CA ARG A 124 -18.96 15.55 10.40
C ARG A 124 -20.38 15.28 9.93
N VAL A 125 -20.55 14.33 9.01
CA VAL A 125 -21.87 13.91 8.52
C VAL A 125 -22.70 13.29 9.65
N ALA A 126 -22.14 12.35 10.41
CA ALA A 126 -22.84 11.72 11.52
C ALA A 126 -23.25 12.73 12.64
N GLY A 127 -22.43 13.76 12.87
CA GLY A 127 -22.76 14.84 13.82
C GLY A 127 -23.84 15.79 13.33
N ALA A 128 -23.95 16.02 12.01
CA ALA A 128 -24.98 16.87 11.42
C ALA A 128 -26.39 16.26 11.51
N ASP A 129 -26.49 14.93 11.52
CA ASP A 129 -27.77 14.21 11.64
C ASP A 129 -28.26 14.07 13.09
N THR A 130 -27.52 14.57 14.08
CA THR A 130 -27.99 14.58 15.48
C THR A 130 -28.94 15.77 15.67
N PRO A 131 -30.27 15.55 15.88
CA PRO A 131 -31.19 16.65 16.06
C PRO A 131 -30.78 17.45 17.30
N GLN A 132 -30.62 18.77 17.16
CA GLN A 132 -30.51 19.66 18.31
C GLN A 132 -31.76 19.44 19.17
N ARG A 133 -31.61 18.74 20.30
CA ARG A 133 -32.64 18.69 21.33
C ARG A 133 -32.79 20.10 21.88
N THR A 134 -33.75 20.84 21.37
CA THR A 134 -34.19 22.12 21.94
C THR A 134 -34.66 21.85 23.37
N PRO A 135 -34.06 22.49 24.39
CA PRO A 135 -34.61 22.47 25.73
C PRO A 135 -35.97 23.17 25.71
N ARG A 136 -37.01 22.50 26.20
CA ARG A 136 -38.32 23.11 26.48
C ARG A 136 -38.28 23.85 27.81
#